data_AF-A0A093E713-F1
#
_entry.id   AF-A0A093E713-F1
#
_cell.length_a   1.000
_cell.length_b   1.000
_cell.length_c   1.000
_cell.angle_alpha   90.00
_cell.angle_beta   90.00
_cell.angle_gamma   90.00
#
_symmetry.space_group_name_H-M   'P 1'
#
loop_
_entity.id
_entity.type
_entity.pdbx_description
1 polymer ?
#
loop_
_entity_poly.entity_id
_entity_poly.type
_entity_poly.pdbx_seq_one_letter_code
_entity_poly.pdbx_strand_id
1 'polypeptide(L)'
;RFSIEKGIAGQVARTGEVLNIHDAYADPRFNREVDLYTGYTTRNILCMPIVSRGSVIGVVQMVNKISGSAFSKTDENNFKMFAVFCALALHCANMYHRIRHSECIYRVTMEKLSYHSVCTAEEWQNLMHCTLPLHIYKEIELYHFDISPYEDVWPAIFVYMVHQSCGTACFELEKLCRFTMSVKKNYRRVPYHNWKHAVTVAHCMYAILQNNQGLFTDLERKGLLVACLCHDLDHRGYSNSYLQKFDHPLAALYSTSTMEQHHFSQTVSILQLEGHNIFSNLSSSEYEQVLEIIRKAIIATDLALYFGNRKQLEELHQSGVLNLKNQAHRDRVIGLMMTACDLCSVTKLWPVTRLTANDIYAEFWAEGDEMKKTGIQPNSMMDRDKKDEVPQGQIGFYNAVAIPCYTTLAQIFPPTGPLLRACRDNLNQWEKVTRGEEPSIWISSQSLAPGTSDSLPVKIDD
;
A
#
# COMPACT_ATOMS: atom_id res chain seq x y z
N ARG A 1 41.03 3.06 -31.91
CA ARG A 1 39.66 3.29 -32.45
C ARG A 1 39.85 3.90 -33.84
N PHE A 2 39.26 3.31 -34.88
CA PHE A 2 39.33 3.84 -36.25
C PHE A 2 37.96 4.36 -36.67
N SER A 3 37.91 5.30 -37.63
CA SER A 3 36.65 5.83 -38.16
C SER A 3 35.85 4.73 -38.86
N ILE A 4 34.52 4.75 -38.71
CA ILE A 4 33.59 3.90 -39.48
C ILE A 4 33.72 4.12 -41.00
N GLU A 5 34.29 5.25 -41.42
CA GLU A 5 34.53 5.57 -42.83
C GLU A 5 35.70 4.78 -43.45
N LYS A 6 36.59 4.20 -42.63
CA LYS A 6 37.85 3.62 -43.10
C LYS A 6 37.87 2.09 -43.04
N GLY A 7 38.52 1.49 -44.03
CA GLY A 7 38.84 0.06 -44.03
C GLY A 7 37.71 -0.87 -44.46
N ILE A 8 38.04 -2.15 -44.61
CA ILE A 8 37.09 -3.22 -44.94
C ILE A 8 35.97 -3.31 -43.90
N ALA A 9 36.31 -3.28 -42.61
CA ALA A 9 35.31 -3.30 -41.53
C ALA A 9 34.36 -2.09 -41.57
N GLY A 10 34.85 -0.91 -41.91
CA GLY A 10 34.02 0.29 -42.06
C GLY A 10 33.03 0.17 -43.23
N GLN A 11 33.47 -0.35 -44.38
CA GLN A 11 32.59 -0.61 -45.51
C GLN A 11 31.46 -1.59 -45.16
N VAL A 12 31.79 -2.70 -44.47
CA VAL A 12 30.79 -3.67 -44.00
C VAL A 12 29.84 -3.05 -42.98
N ALA A 13 30.35 -2.21 -42.08
CA ALA A 13 29.53 -1.52 -41.08
C ALA A 13 28.49 -0.59 -41.72
N ARG A 14 28.86 0.13 -42.79
CA ARG A 14 27.96 1.08 -43.47
C ARG A 14 26.98 0.42 -44.42
N THR A 15 27.43 -0.60 -45.16
CA THR A 15 26.61 -1.25 -46.20
C THR A 15 25.76 -2.39 -45.66
N GLY A 16 26.20 -3.06 -44.59
CA GLY A 16 25.59 -4.31 -44.15
C GLY A 16 25.83 -5.47 -45.12
N GLU A 17 26.79 -5.34 -46.05
CA GLU A 17 27.13 -6.37 -47.02
C GLU A 17 28.34 -7.19 -46.55
N VAL A 18 28.31 -8.50 -46.84
CA VAL A 18 29.43 -9.40 -46.54
C VAL A 18 30.55 -9.16 -47.55
N LEU A 19 31.80 -9.07 -47.07
CA LEU A 19 32.98 -8.93 -47.93
C LEU A 19 33.92 -10.13 -47.75
N ASN A 20 34.19 -10.84 -48.84
CA ASN A 20 35.18 -11.90 -48.92
C ASN A 20 36.31 -11.45 -49.86
N ILE A 21 37.45 -11.08 -49.27
CA ILE A 21 38.61 -10.53 -49.96
C ILE A 21 39.67 -11.63 -50.09
N HIS A 22 39.95 -12.02 -51.32
CA HIS A 22 40.91 -13.09 -51.64
C HIS A 22 42.37 -12.64 -51.53
N ASP A 23 42.66 -11.37 -51.82
CA ASP A 23 43.97 -10.73 -51.65
C ASP A 23 43.78 -9.35 -51.03
N ALA A 24 44.19 -9.20 -49.77
CA ALA A 24 44.02 -7.96 -49.02
C ALA A 24 44.89 -6.81 -49.56
N TYR A 25 46.09 -7.10 -50.09
CA TYR A 25 46.95 -6.05 -50.65
C TYR A 25 46.42 -5.57 -52.01
N ALA A 26 45.72 -6.41 -52.76
CA ALA A 26 45.05 -5.98 -53.99
C ALA A 26 43.82 -5.09 -53.76
N ASP A 27 43.21 -5.11 -52.56
CA ASP A 27 42.00 -4.33 -52.27
C ASP A 27 42.36 -2.88 -51.86
N PRO A 28 41.89 -1.85 -52.60
CA PRO A 28 42.21 -0.45 -52.31
C PRO A 28 41.65 0.07 -50.98
N ARG A 29 40.69 -0.66 -50.38
CA ARG A 29 40.08 -0.31 -49.09
C ARG A 29 40.87 -0.86 -47.92
N PHE A 30 41.85 -1.74 -48.13
CA PHE A 30 42.66 -2.33 -47.06
C PHE A 30 43.69 -1.33 -46.52
N ASN A 31 43.72 -1.15 -45.20
CA ASN A 31 44.71 -0.28 -44.56
C ASN A 31 46.00 -1.07 -44.23
N ARG A 32 47.05 -0.86 -45.04
CA ARG A 32 48.36 -1.52 -44.90
C ARG A 32 49.23 -0.94 -43.77
N GLU A 33 48.89 0.23 -43.21
CA GLU A 33 49.69 0.88 -42.16
C GLU A 33 49.83 -0.01 -40.92
N VAL A 34 48.80 -0.78 -40.59
CA VAL A 34 48.79 -1.69 -39.43
C VAL A 34 49.73 -2.88 -39.65
N ASP A 35 49.70 -3.48 -40.84
CA ASP A 35 50.59 -4.58 -41.23
C ASP A 35 52.06 -4.11 -41.23
N LEU A 36 52.34 -2.92 -41.78
CA LEU A 36 53.68 -2.33 -41.83
C LEU A 36 54.25 -2.06 -40.43
N TYR A 37 53.41 -1.59 -39.50
CA TYR A 37 53.82 -1.30 -38.13
C TYR A 37 54.02 -2.56 -37.28
N THR A 38 53.20 -3.59 -37.51
CA THR A 38 53.20 -4.82 -36.68
C THR A 38 54.08 -5.94 -37.24
N GLY A 39 54.49 -5.86 -38.51
CA GLY A 39 55.18 -6.93 -39.23
C GLY A 39 54.27 -8.12 -39.58
N TYR A 40 52.96 -8.04 -39.27
CA TYR A 40 51.98 -9.04 -39.65
C TYR A 40 51.58 -8.86 -41.12
N THR A 41 51.44 -9.94 -41.88
CA THR A 41 50.96 -9.87 -43.28
C THR A 41 49.57 -10.46 -43.39
N THR A 42 48.60 -9.60 -43.71
CA THR A 42 47.22 -9.99 -44.00
C THR A 42 47.10 -10.41 -45.48
N ARG A 43 46.79 -11.67 -45.74
CA ARG A 43 46.63 -12.27 -47.08
C ARG A 43 45.19 -12.23 -47.56
N ASN A 44 44.24 -12.71 -46.76
CA ASN A 44 42.82 -12.78 -47.12
C ASN A 44 41.94 -12.41 -45.92
N ILE A 45 40.74 -11.89 -46.20
CA ILE A 45 39.83 -11.33 -45.20
C ILE A 45 38.39 -11.78 -45.49
N LEU A 46 37.71 -12.34 -44.50
CA LEU A 46 36.26 -12.54 -44.53
C LEU A 46 35.63 -11.66 -43.46
N CYS A 47 34.80 -10.70 -43.86
CA CYS A 47 34.23 -9.69 -43.00
C CYS A 47 32.70 -9.71 -43.08
N MET A 48 32.05 -9.77 -41.93
CA MET A 48 30.60 -9.92 -41.82
C MET A 48 29.97 -8.89 -40.89
N PRO A 49 28.81 -8.34 -41.26
CA PRO A 49 28.05 -7.46 -40.40
C PRO A 49 27.35 -8.27 -39.31
N ILE A 50 27.31 -7.70 -38.11
CA ILE A 50 26.48 -8.16 -37.02
C ILE A 50 25.21 -7.29 -37.04
N VAL A 51 24.10 -7.87 -37.44
CA VAL A 51 22.83 -7.14 -37.66
C VAL A 51 21.82 -7.48 -36.56
N SER A 52 21.25 -6.45 -35.93
CA SER A 52 20.16 -6.60 -34.95
C SER A 52 19.02 -5.66 -35.32
N ARG A 53 17.79 -6.19 -35.40
CA ARG A 53 16.57 -5.43 -35.76
C ARG A 53 16.72 -4.54 -37.01
N GLY A 54 17.42 -5.05 -38.04
CA GLY A 54 17.63 -4.35 -39.31
C GLY A 54 18.75 -3.31 -39.30
N SER A 55 19.47 -3.11 -38.19
CA SER A 55 20.61 -2.20 -38.10
C SER A 55 21.92 -2.96 -37.85
N VAL A 56 23.02 -2.52 -38.47
CA VAL A 56 24.35 -3.06 -38.19
C VAL A 56 24.83 -2.53 -36.84
N ILE A 57 25.00 -3.42 -35.86
CA ILE A 57 25.43 -3.08 -34.49
C ILE A 57 26.92 -3.37 -34.26
N GLY A 58 27.57 -4.03 -35.21
CA GLY A 58 28.98 -4.38 -35.15
C GLY A 58 29.43 -5.12 -36.40
N VAL A 59 30.71 -5.47 -36.45
CA VAL A 59 31.31 -6.23 -37.55
C VAL A 59 32.25 -7.26 -36.96
N VAL A 60 32.29 -8.45 -37.56
CA VAL A 60 33.21 -9.52 -37.21
C VAL A 60 34.05 -9.89 -38.42
N GLN A 61 35.35 -10.12 -38.22
CA GLN A 61 36.30 -10.33 -39.30
C GLN A 61 37.20 -11.53 -38.98
N MET A 62 37.36 -12.44 -39.94
CA MET A 62 38.41 -13.45 -39.95
C MET A 62 39.50 -13.04 -40.94
N VAL A 63 40.76 -13.24 -40.56
CA VAL A 63 41.92 -12.94 -41.40
C VAL A 63 42.78 -14.19 -41.53
N ASN A 64 43.43 -14.35 -42.69
CA ASN A 64 44.43 -15.38 -42.95
C ASN A 64 43.92 -16.82 -42.74
N LYS A 65 43.11 -17.31 -43.68
CA LYS A 65 42.74 -18.73 -43.74
C LYS A 65 44.00 -19.61 -43.72
N ILE A 66 43.99 -20.59 -42.82
CA ILE A 66 45.12 -21.50 -42.57
C ILE A 66 45.25 -22.53 -43.69
N SER A 67 44.13 -23.14 -44.12
CA SER A 67 44.09 -24.17 -45.17
C SER A 67 43.55 -23.63 -46.49
N GLY A 68 44.42 -23.37 -47.47
CA GLY A 68 44.05 -22.89 -48.80
C GLY A 68 44.36 -21.40 -49.04
N SER A 69 44.07 -20.94 -50.25
CA SER A 69 44.42 -19.58 -50.70
C SER A 69 43.46 -18.49 -50.26
N ALA A 70 42.16 -18.81 -50.03
CA ALA A 70 41.14 -17.85 -49.59
C ALA A 70 39.90 -18.54 -48.95
N PHE A 71 39.00 -17.75 -48.36
CA PHE A 71 37.74 -18.26 -47.80
C PHE A 71 36.76 -18.71 -48.90
N SER A 72 36.23 -19.93 -48.75
CA SER A 72 35.25 -20.54 -49.64
C SER A 72 33.82 -20.07 -49.34
N LYS A 73 32.88 -20.39 -50.23
CA LYS A 73 31.46 -20.09 -50.00
C LYS A 73 30.89 -20.85 -48.79
N THR A 74 31.42 -22.03 -48.49
CA THR A 74 31.04 -22.80 -47.29
C THR A 74 31.51 -22.09 -46.02
N ASP A 75 32.71 -21.51 -46.03
CA ASP A 75 33.20 -20.71 -44.89
C ASP A 75 32.34 -19.47 -44.69
N GLU A 76 31.94 -18.80 -45.78
CA GLU A 76 31.02 -17.67 -45.74
C GLU A 76 29.67 -18.06 -45.12
N ASN A 77 29.07 -19.17 -45.53
CA ASN A 77 27.79 -19.62 -44.95
C ASN A 77 27.91 -19.96 -43.46
N ASN A 78 28.98 -20.66 -43.05
CA ASN A 78 29.22 -21.01 -41.65
C ASN A 78 29.47 -19.77 -40.79
N PHE A 79 30.29 -18.85 -41.27
CA PHE A 79 30.61 -17.62 -40.56
C PHE A 79 29.40 -16.68 -40.50
N LYS A 80 28.50 -16.73 -41.49
CA LYS A 80 27.21 -16.00 -41.44
C LYS A 80 26.35 -16.50 -40.29
N MET A 81 26.26 -17.81 -40.08
CA MET A 81 25.56 -18.37 -38.92
C MET A 81 26.20 -17.91 -37.61
N PHE A 82 27.53 -17.90 -37.53
CA PHE A 82 28.25 -17.37 -36.37
C PHE A 82 27.94 -15.89 -36.12
N ALA A 83 27.93 -15.05 -37.16
CA ALA A 83 27.60 -13.62 -37.04
C ALA A 83 26.17 -13.39 -36.53
N VAL A 84 25.21 -14.24 -36.91
CA VAL A 84 23.84 -14.22 -36.36
C VAL A 84 23.85 -14.55 -34.86
N PHE A 85 24.59 -15.56 -34.42
CA PHE A 85 24.73 -15.87 -32.99
C PHE A 85 25.41 -14.75 -32.22
N CYS A 86 26.44 -14.10 -32.79
CA CYS A 86 27.04 -12.91 -32.19
C CYS A 86 26.03 -11.77 -32.05
N ALA A 87 25.17 -11.55 -33.04
CA ALA A 87 24.15 -10.52 -33.00
C ALA A 87 23.13 -10.76 -31.87
N LEU A 88 22.68 -12.02 -31.72
CA LEU A 88 21.78 -12.40 -30.64
C LEU A 88 22.44 -12.23 -29.26
N ALA A 89 23.68 -12.70 -29.10
CA ALA A 89 24.43 -12.59 -27.86
C ALA A 89 24.65 -11.12 -27.46
N LEU A 90 25.05 -10.26 -28.40
CA LEU A 90 25.21 -8.82 -28.17
C LEU A 90 23.88 -8.14 -27.87
N HIS A 91 22.78 -8.53 -28.54
CA HIS A 91 21.46 -7.99 -28.24
C HIS A 91 21.02 -8.34 -26.81
N CYS A 92 21.16 -9.59 -26.41
CA CYS A 92 20.85 -10.05 -25.05
C CYS A 92 21.74 -9.36 -24.00
N ALA A 93 23.04 -9.26 -24.24
CA ALA A 93 23.98 -8.59 -23.33
C ALA A 93 23.63 -7.10 -23.17
N ASN A 94 23.34 -6.39 -24.26
CA ASN A 94 22.93 -4.98 -24.23
C ASN A 94 21.59 -4.79 -23.52
N MET A 95 20.60 -5.65 -23.78
CA MET A 95 19.30 -5.60 -23.11
C MET A 95 19.46 -5.83 -21.60
N TYR A 96 20.24 -6.84 -21.21
CA TYR A 96 20.56 -7.13 -19.82
C TYR A 96 21.27 -5.95 -19.14
N HIS A 97 22.27 -5.35 -19.80
CA HIS A 97 22.96 -4.17 -19.28
C HIS A 97 22.00 -2.99 -19.09
N ARG A 98 21.07 -2.75 -20.02
CA ARG A 98 20.05 -1.69 -19.88
C ARG A 98 19.10 -1.94 -18.71
N ILE A 99 18.66 -3.19 -18.52
CA ILE A 99 17.82 -3.58 -17.38
C ILE A 99 18.59 -3.33 -16.07
N ARG A 100 19.83 -3.83 -15.96
CA ARG A 100 20.70 -3.62 -14.78
C ARG A 100 20.92 -2.14 -14.46
N HIS A 101 21.15 -1.33 -15.50
CA HIS A 101 21.33 0.12 -15.33
C HIS A 101 20.03 0.78 -14.84
N SER A 102 18.89 0.40 -15.40
CA SER A 102 17.57 0.88 -14.94
C SER A 102 17.28 0.46 -13.49
N GLU A 103 17.59 -0.79 -13.11
CA GLU A 103 17.49 -1.27 -11.73
C GLU A 103 18.35 -0.43 -10.77
N CYS A 104 19.57 -0.07 -11.19
CA CYS A 104 20.47 0.74 -10.38
C CYS A 104 19.92 2.15 -10.16
N ILE A 105 19.46 2.81 -11.23
CA ILE A 105 18.80 4.13 -11.14
C ILE A 105 17.58 4.05 -10.24
N TYR A 106 16.76 3.01 -10.43
CA TYR A 106 15.57 2.79 -9.63
C TYR A 106 15.91 2.64 -8.15
N ARG A 107 16.91 1.81 -7.80
CA ARG A 107 17.37 1.63 -6.42
C ARG A 107 17.83 2.93 -5.77
N VAL A 108 18.69 3.70 -6.44
CA VAL A 108 19.16 5.01 -5.91
C VAL A 108 18.00 6.00 -5.77
N THR A 109 17.03 5.96 -6.70
CA THR A 109 15.83 6.81 -6.61
C THR A 109 14.97 6.40 -5.41
N MET A 110 14.77 5.11 -5.19
CA MET A 110 14.05 4.60 -4.01
C MET A 110 14.77 4.96 -2.70
N GLU A 111 16.10 4.87 -2.63
CA GLU A 111 16.87 5.28 -1.45
C GLU A 111 16.65 6.76 -1.13
N LYS A 112 16.65 7.64 -2.14
CA LYS A 112 16.34 9.06 -1.96
C LYS A 112 14.92 9.29 -1.45
N LEU A 113 13.95 8.57 -2.00
CA LEU A 113 12.56 8.66 -1.55
C LEU A 113 12.40 8.12 -0.12
N SER A 114 13.14 7.07 0.25
CA SER A 114 13.06 6.48 1.58
C SER A 114 13.49 7.45 2.68
N TYR A 115 14.41 8.38 2.40
CA TYR A 115 14.80 9.40 3.37
C TYR A 115 13.61 10.25 3.84
N HIS A 116 12.62 10.48 2.96
CA HIS A 116 11.42 11.23 3.28
C HIS A 116 10.29 10.37 3.86
N SER A 117 10.33 9.05 3.64
CA SER A 117 9.31 8.12 4.14
C SER A 117 9.67 7.46 5.48
N VAL A 118 10.90 7.63 5.95
CA VAL A 118 11.38 7.05 7.21
C VAL A 118 11.45 8.13 8.30
N CYS A 119 11.17 7.75 9.55
CA CYS A 119 11.32 8.64 10.68
C CYS A 119 12.79 9.02 10.96
N THR A 120 13.01 10.22 11.48
CA THR A 120 14.33 10.67 11.94
C THR A 120 14.61 10.15 13.35
N ALA A 121 15.88 10.19 13.76
CA ALA A 121 16.29 9.84 15.12
C ALA A 121 15.52 10.63 16.18
N GLU A 122 15.41 11.94 15.97
CA GLU A 122 14.69 12.86 16.85
C GLU A 122 13.20 12.49 16.99
N GLU A 123 12.53 12.16 15.89
CA GLU A 123 11.10 11.84 15.88
C GLU A 123 10.76 10.60 16.72
N TRP A 124 11.50 9.50 16.57
CA TRP A 124 11.21 8.28 17.35
C TRP A 124 11.71 8.40 18.80
N GLN A 125 12.79 9.14 19.06
CA GLN A 125 13.25 9.41 20.42
C GLN A 125 12.24 10.26 21.21
N ASN A 126 11.67 11.30 20.57
CA ASN A 126 10.61 12.10 21.18
C ASN A 126 9.38 11.24 21.52
N LEU A 127 9.01 10.31 20.63
CA LEU A 127 7.91 9.37 20.91
C LEU A 127 8.21 8.43 22.08
N MET A 128 9.45 7.92 22.21
CA MET A 128 9.83 7.05 23.32
C MET A 128 9.67 7.70 24.70
N HIS A 129 9.82 9.01 24.77
CA HIS A 129 9.69 9.79 25.99
C HIS A 129 8.32 10.47 26.15
N CYS A 130 7.43 10.30 25.18
CA CYS A 130 6.10 10.89 25.20
C CYS A 130 5.20 10.19 26.21
N THR A 131 4.56 10.97 27.10
CA THR A 131 3.55 10.49 28.04
C THR A 131 2.16 10.94 27.60
N LEU A 132 1.14 10.13 27.90
CA LEU A 132 -0.24 10.49 27.60
C LEU A 132 -0.84 11.32 28.73
N PRO A 133 -1.68 12.31 28.43
CA PRO A 133 -2.51 12.99 29.42
C PRO A 133 -3.34 12.01 30.28
N LEU A 134 -3.47 12.30 31.57
CA LEU A 134 -4.05 11.36 32.56
C LEU A 134 -5.49 10.89 32.23
N HIS A 135 -6.30 11.74 31.61
CA HIS A 135 -7.69 11.42 31.27
C HIS A 135 -7.79 10.40 30.12
N ILE A 136 -6.83 10.42 29.18
CA ILE A 136 -6.82 9.50 28.02
C ILE A 136 -6.77 8.04 28.47
N TYR A 137 -6.03 7.72 29.53
CA TYR A 137 -5.93 6.35 30.06
C TYR A 137 -7.29 5.72 30.43
N LYS A 138 -8.30 6.55 30.75
CA LYS A 138 -9.66 6.06 31.01
C LYS A 138 -10.54 6.11 29.77
N GLU A 139 -10.41 7.18 28.98
CA GLU A 139 -11.25 7.38 27.81
C GLU A 139 -10.94 6.39 26.68
N ILE A 140 -9.69 5.95 26.55
CA ILE A 140 -9.27 5.01 25.50
C ILE A 140 -9.94 3.63 25.60
N GLU A 141 -10.47 3.26 26.77
CA GLU A 141 -11.24 2.03 26.96
C GLU A 141 -12.68 2.13 26.39
N LEU A 142 -13.14 3.33 26.08
CA LEU A 142 -14.50 3.58 25.59
C LEU A 142 -14.56 3.44 24.07
N TYR A 143 -15.52 2.68 23.56
CA TYR A 143 -15.74 2.55 22.11
C TYR A 143 -15.95 3.90 21.39
N HIS A 144 -16.61 4.85 22.05
CA HIS A 144 -16.91 6.17 21.49
C HIS A 144 -15.78 7.20 21.66
N PHE A 145 -14.60 6.79 22.14
CA PHE A 145 -13.45 7.69 22.26
C PHE A 145 -13.14 8.37 20.92
N ASP A 146 -13.00 9.70 20.98
CA ASP A 146 -12.62 10.52 19.84
C ASP A 146 -11.16 10.94 20.00
N ILE A 147 -10.32 10.51 19.06
CA ILE A 147 -8.90 10.86 19.07
C ILE A 147 -8.65 12.28 18.58
N SER A 148 -9.60 12.91 17.88
CA SER A 148 -9.42 14.20 17.18
C SER A 148 -8.77 15.29 18.03
N PRO A 149 -9.11 15.47 19.32
CA PRO A 149 -8.49 16.50 20.17
C PRO A 149 -7.01 16.28 20.50
N TYR A 150 -6.44 15.11 20.17
CA TYR A 150 -5.14 14.63 20.65
C TYR A 150 -4.11 14.39 19.53
N GLU A 151 -4.17 15.18 18.45
CA GLU A 151 -3.35 15.02 17.24
C GLU A 151 -1.85 14.82 17.51
N ASP A 152 -1.29 15.60 18.44
CA ASP A 152 0.13 15.57 18.77
C ASP A 152 0.59 14.23 19.39
N VAL A 153 -0.33 13.49 20.01
CA VAL A 153 -0.02 12.26 20.77
C VAL A 153 -0.61 10.99 20.16
N TRP A 154 -1.20 11.04 18.97
CA TRP A 154 -1.72 9.83 18.29
C TRP A 154 -0.70 8.68 18.19
N PRO A 155 0.59 8.91 17.86
CA PRO A 155 1.57 7.83 17.88
C PRO A 155 1.75 7.21 19.27
N ALA A 156 1.72 8.03 20.32
CA ALA A 156 1.84 7.56 21.71
C ALA A 156 0.58 6.79 22.15
N ILE A 157 -0.61 7.18 21.68
CA ILE A 157 -1.85 6.44 21.87
C ILE A 157 -1.71 5.03 21.28
N PHE A 158 -1.20 4.91 20.05
CA PHE A 158 -0.96 3.59 19.44
C PHE A 158 0.05 2.74 20.23
N VAL A 159 1.20 3.31 20.60
CA VAL A 159 2.22 2.62 21.41
C VAL A 159 1.61 2.12 22.73
N TYR A 160 0.80 2.95 23.39
CA TYR A 160 0.08 2.56 24.61
C TYR A 160 -0.89 1.40 24.35
N MET A 161 -1.72 1.45 23.30
CA MET A 161 -2.67 0.37 22.96
C MET A 161 -1.96 -0.96 22.72
N VAL A 162 -0.81 -0.93 22.05
CA VAL A 162 0.03 -2.11 21.81
C VAL A 162 0.57 -2.65 23.13
N HIS A 163 1.10 -1.80 24.00
CA HIS A 163 1.62 -2.24 25.30
C HIS A 163 0.55 -2.78 26.24
N GLN A 164 -0.65 -2.20 26.25
CA GLN A 164 -1.77 -2.72 27.05
C GLN A 164 -2.32 -4.04 26.48
N SER A 165 -2.33 -4.23 25.17
CA SER A 165 -2.87 -5.44 24.56
C SER A 165 -1.90 -6.61 24.54
N CYS A 166 -0.61 -6.34 24.32
CA CYS A 166 0.41 -7.36 24.12
C CYS A 166 1.38 -7.46 25.30
N GLY A 167 1.45 -6.46 26.18
CA GLY A 167 2.48 -6.34 27.20
C GLY A 167 3.71 -5.54 26.72
N THR A 168 4.41 -4.93 27.67
CA THR A 168 5.56 -4.04 27.39
C THR A 168 6.78 -4.77 26.85
N ALA A 169 6.97 -6.05 27.21
CA ALA A 169 8.07 -6.87 26.74
C ALA A 169 7.85 -7.51 25.35
N CYS A 170 6.65 -7.38 24.77
CA CYS A 170 6.34 -8.01 23.48
C CYS A 170 6.99 -7.33 22.27
N PHE A 171 7.45 -6.10 22.44
CA PHE A 171 8.10 -5.30 21.41
C PHE A 171 9.29 -4.57 21.99
N GLU A 172 10.37 -4.45 21.22
CA GLU A 172 11.43 -3.49 21.54
C GLU A 172 10.89 -2.07 21.32
N LEU A 173 10.86 -1.26 22.38
CA LEU A 173 10.25 0.07 22.36
C LEU A 173 10.81 0.96 21.24
N GLU A 174 12.13 0.94 21.03
CA GLU A 174 12.78 1.68 19.95
C GLU A 174 12.21 1.28 18.57
N LYS A 175 12.13 -0.02 18.29
CA LYS A 175 11.62 -0.52 17.00
C LYS A 175 10.14 -0.19 16.83
N LEU A 176 9.35 -0.27 17.90
CA LEU A 176 7.92 0.09 17.89
C LEU A 176 7.72 1.58 17.59
N CYS A 177 8.50 2.46 18.22
CA CYS A 177 8.45 3.89 17.96
C CYS A 177 8.90 4.23 16.54
N ARG A 178 10.00 3.64 16.05
CA ARG A 178 10.48 3.80 14.66
C ARG A 178 9.41 3.37 13.65
N PHE A 179 8.85 2.17 13.84
CA PHE A 179 7.78 1.64 13.00
C PHE A 179 6.57 2.57 12.98
N THR A 180 6.06 2.96 14.15
CA THR A 180 4.87 3.81 14.27
C THR A 180 5.07 5.17 13.58
N MET A 181 6.23 5.80 13.77
CA MET A 181 6.53 7.10 13.17
C MET A 181 6.73 7.01 11.65
N SER A 182 7.37 5.94 11.16
CA SER A 182 7.49 5.71 9.71
C SER A 182 6.13 5.39 9.08
N VAL A 183 5.28 4.59 9.72
CA VAL A 183 3.89 4.34 9.26
C VAL A 183 3.12 5.66 9.16
N LYS A 184 3.17 6.51 10.20
CA LYS A 184 2.57 7.87 10.18
C LYS A 184 3.02 8.68 8.97
N LYS A 185 4.32 8.69 8.64
CA LYS A 185 4.86 9.43 7.47
C LYS A 185 4.40 8.90 6.13
N ASN A 186 4.04 7.62 6.04
CA ASN A 186 3.58 6.99 4.81
C ASN A 186 2.07 7.09 4.59
N TYR A 187 1.32 7.68 5.53
CA TYR A 187 -0.05 8.12 5.27
C TYR A 187 -0.07 9.43 4.49
N ARG A 188 -0.91 9.47 3.44
CA ARG A 188 -1.08 10.67 2.61
C ARG A 188 -2.03 11.67 3.27
N ARG A 189 -1.92 12.92 2.86
CA ARG A 189 -2.86 13.98 3.21
C ARG A 189 -4.07 13.93 2.28
N VAL A 190 -4.99 13.02 2.57
CA VAL A 190 -6.31 12.92 1.94
C VAL A 190 -7.40 13.20 2.98
N PRO A 191 -8.63 13.59 2.57
CA PRO A 191 -9.66 13.99 3.52
C PRO A 191 -10.00 12.93 4.57
N TYR A 192 -10.19 11.66 4.18
CA TYR A 192 -10.61 10.60 5.09
C TYR A 192 -9.55 9.53 5.34
N HIS A 193 -9.03 8.86 4.31
CA HIS A 193 -8.11 7.71 4.45
C HIS A 193 -6.67 8.15 4.81
N ASN A 194 -6.52 8.78 5.97
CA ASN A 194 -5.29 9.37 6.47
C ASN A 194 -4.89 8.77 7.83
N TRP A 195 -3.82 9.30 8.43
CA TRP A 195 -3.27 8.81 9.71
C TRP A 195 -4.30 8.82 10.86
N LYS A 196 -5.21 9.81 10.90
CA LYS A 196 -6.28 9.88 11.92
C LYS A 196 -7.22 8.68 11.81
N HIS A 197 -7.65 8.35 10.59
CA HIS A 197 -8.49 7.18 10.34
C HIS A 197 -7.81 5.91 10.83
N ALA A 198 -6.56 5.68 10.42
CA ALA A 198 -5.79 4.49 10.81
C ALA A 198 -5.67 4.30 12.34
N VAL A 199 -5.41 5.37 13.09
CA VAL A 199 -5.33 5.32 14.55
C VAL A 199 -6.71 5.09 15.17
N THR A 200 -7.78 5.63 14.57
CA THR A 200 -9.16 5.41 15.02
C THR A 200 -9.61 3.97 14.81
N VAL A 201 -9.24 3.36 13.67
CA VAL A 201 -9.47 1.94 13.36
C VAL A 201 -8.69 1.05 14.34
N ALA A 202 -7.40 1.35 14.57
CA ALA A 202 -6.59 0.62 15.55
C ALA A 202 -7.16 0.74 16.97
N HIS A 203 -7.72 1.89 17.33
CA HIS A 203 -8.43 2.09 18.60
C HIS A 203 -9.70 1.24 18.71
N CYS A 204 -10.51 1.15 17.66
CA CYS A 204 -11.68 0.29 17.67
C CYS A 204 -11.28 -1.18 17.90
N MET A 205 -10.23 -1.64 17.20
CA MET A 205 -9.69 -2.99 17.39
C MET A 205 -9.18 -3.20 18.81
N TYR A 206 -8.41 -2.24 19.35
CA TYR A 206 -7.96 -2.26 20.74
C TYR A 206 -9.13 -2.47 21.72
N ALA A 207 -10.18 -1.66 21.62
CA ALA A 207 -11.34 -1.77 22.51
C ALA A 207 -12.07 -3.11 22.36
N ILE A 208 -12.17 -3.67 21.14
CA ILE A 208 -12.72 -5.01 20.93
C ILE A 208 -11.85 -6.08 21.61
N LEU A 209 -10.53 -6.02 21.45
CA LEU A 209 -9.60 -6.98 22.06
C LEU A 209 -9.64 -6.91 23.60
N GLN A 210 -9.67 -5.70 24.18
CA GLN A 210 -9.72 -5.49 25.63
C GLN A 210 -11.02 -6.00 26.26
N ASN A 211 -12.15 -5.85 25.58
CA ASN A 211 -13.44 -6.32 26.09
C ASN A 211 -13.70 -7.83 25.83
N ASN A 212 -12.77 -8.52 25.16
CA ASN A 212 -12.89 -9.94 24.81
C ASN A 212 -11.61 -10.72 25.18
N GLN A 213 -11.09 -10.47 26.40
CA GLN A 213 -9.86 -11.09 26.88
C GLN A 213 -9.95 -12.63 26.87
N GLY A 214 -8.85 -13.29 26.54
CA GLY A 214 -8.75 -14.75 26.49
C GLY A 214 -9.25 -15.41 25.18
N LEU A 215 -9.94 -14.67 24.30
CA LEU A 215 -10.37 -15.21 23.01
C LEU A 215 -9.30 -15.17 21.93
N PHE A 216 -8.28 -14.32 22.06
CA PHE A 216 -7.24 -14.07 21.06
C PHE A 216 -5.87 -14.47 21.58
N THR A 217 -5.08 -15.07 20.70
CA THR A 217 -3.68 -15.37 20.93
C THR A 217 -2.84 -14.09 20.89
N ASP A 218 -1.64 -14.14 21.44
CA ASP A 218 -0.74 -12.99 21.44
C ASP A 218 -0.31 -12.60 20.02
N LEU A 219 -0.14 -13.56 19.11
CA LEU A 219 0.15 -13.29 17.70
C LEU A 219 -1.02 -12.57 17.00
N GLU A 220 -2.26 -12.98 17.28
CA GLU A 220 -3.44 -12.30 16.73
C GLU A 220 -3.55 -10.87 17.24
N ARG A 221 -3.35 -10.63 18.54
CA ARG A 221 -3.36 -9.25 19.09
C ARG A 221 -2.32 -8.36 18.41
N LYS A 222 -1.09 -8.88 18.28
CA LYS A 222 0.02 -8.19 17.58
C LYS A 222 -0.33 -7.90 16.12
N GLY A 223 -0.78 -8.92 15.39
CA GLY A 223 -1.11 -8.82 13.97
C GLY A 223 -2.29 -7.90 13.70
N LEU A 224 -3.36 -7.99 14.47
CA LEU A 224 -4.59 -7.20 14.25
C LEU A 224 -4.39 -5.70 14.51
N LEU A 225 -3.66 -5.32 15.58
CA LEU A 225 -3.37 -3.91 15.85
C LEU A 225 -2.47 -3.31 14.76
N VAL A 226 -1.46 -4.05 14.33
CA VAL A 226 -0.55 -3.62 13.25
C VAL A 226 -1.29 -3.56 11.91
N ALA A 227 -2.16 -4.52 11.61
CA ALA A 227 -3.00 -4.50 10.42
C ALA A 227 -3.92 -3.28 10.40
N CYS A 228 -4.62 -2.99 11.50
CA CYS A 228 -5.49 -1.81 11.60
C CYS A 228 -4.72 -0.51 11.36
N LEU A 229 -3.53 -0.37 11.95
CA LEU A 229 -2.71 0.82 11.74
C LEU A 229 -2.23 0.96 10.29
N CYS A 230 -2.06 -0.14 9.56
CA CYS A 230 -1.41 -0.14 8.26
C CYS A 230 -2.37 -0.35 7.07
N HIS A 231 -3.65 -0.62 7.33
CA HIS A 231 -4.58 -1.08 6.30
C HIS A 231 -4.80 -0.11 5.14
N ASP A 232 -4.52 1.18 5.32
CA ASP A 232 -4.68 2.26 4.34
C ASP A 232 -3.36 2.98 3.98
N LEU A 233 -2.21 2.35 4.24
CA LEU A 233 -0.90 2.95 3.97
C LEU A 233 -0.74 3.38 2.49
N ASP A 234 -0.31 4.63 2.23
CA ASP A 234 -0.21 5.19 0.87
C ASP A 234 -1.56 5.33 0.13
N HIS A 235 -2.71 5.31 0.82
CA HIS A 235 -4.03 5.53 0.17
C HIS A 235 -4.11 6.88 -0.54
N ARG A 236 -4.55 6.88 -1.80
CA ARG A 236 -4.42 8.03 -2.73
C ARG A 236 -5.67 8.86 -2.91
N GLY A 237 -6.77 8.48 -2.26
CA GLY A 237 -8.07 9.10 -2.43
C GLY A 237 -8.86 8.56 -3.63
N TYR A 238 -8.53 7.36 -4.10
CA TYR A 238 -9.18 6.74 -5.26
C TYR A 238 -9.59 5.30 -4.97
N SER A 239 -10.80 4.94 -5.40
CA SER A 239 -11.34 3.59 -5.29
C SER A 239 -10.62 2.57 -6.20
N ASN A 240 -10.66 1.29 -5.84
CA ASN A 240 -10.19 0.20 -6.71
C ASN A 240 -10.84 0.25 -8.11
N SER A 241 -12.11 0.65 -8.18
CA SER A 241 -12.84 0.79 -9.45
C SER A 241 -12.28 1.90 -10.34
N TYR A 242 -11.89 3.03 -9.74
CA TYR A 242 -11.23 4.13 -10.44
C TYR A 242 -9.87 3.70 -11.01
N LEU A 243 -9.03 3.06 -10.19
CA LEU A 243 -7.70 2.62 -10.61
C LEU A 243 -7.74 1.66 -11.80
N GLN A 244 -8.71 0.74 -11.82
CA GLN A 244 -8.93 -0.17 -12.94
C GLN A 244 -9.41 0.57 -14.19
N LYS A 245 -10.34 1.53 -14.03
CA LYS A 245 -10.93 2.27 -15.16
C LYS A 245 -9.94 3.17 -15.89
N PHE A 246 -8.95 3.70 -15.17
CA PHE A 246 -7.95 4.62 -15.71
C PHE A 246 -6.57 3.98 -15.90
N ASP A 247 -6.51 2.64 -16.00
CA ASP A 247 -5.29 1.85 -16.24
C ASP A 247 -4.11 2.28 -15.35
N HIS A 248 -4.38 2.56 -14.07
CA HIS A 248 -3.35 2.97 -13.15
C HIS A 248 -2.31 1.84 -12.98
N PRO A 249 -0.99 2.13 -12.90
CA PRO A 249 0.03 1.07 -12.80
C PRO A 249 -0.17 0.06 -11.67
N LEU A 250 -0.80 0.47 -10.56
CA LEU A 250 -1.16 -0.44 -9.46
C LEU A 250 -2.19 -1.50 -9.90
N ALA A 251 -3.16 -1.14 -10.74
CA ALA A 251 -4.15 -2.08 -11.27
C ALA A 251 -3.51 -3.12 -12.22
N ALA A 252 -2.38 -2.80 -12.84
CA ALA A 252 -1.60 -3.77 -13.61
C ALA A 252 -0.74 -4.70 -12.71
N LEU A 253 -0.42 -4.28 -11.49
CA LEU A 253 0.39 -5.05 -10.55
C LEU A 253 -0.43 -6.09 -9.78
N TYR A 254 -1.69 -5.76 -9.44
CA TYR A 254 -2.57 -6.60 -8.64
C TYR A 254 -3.92 -6.80 -9.31
N SER A 255 -4.38 -8.05 -9.39
CA SER A 255 -5.62 -8.42 -10.08
C SER A 255 -6.90 -8.26 -9.23
N THR A 256 -6.82 -8.40 -7.91
CA THR A 256 -7.95 -8.27 -6.97
C THR A 256 -7.53 -7.49 -5.73
N SER A 257 -8.45 -6.71 -5.14
CA SER A 257 -8.17 -5.91 -3.92
C SER A 257 -6.87 -5.12 -4.07
N THR A 258 -6.77 -4.35 -5.16
CA THR A 258 -5.53 -3.76 -5.66
C THR A 258 -4.87 -2.86 -4.62
N MET A 259 -5.64 -2.00 -3.97
CA MET A 259 -5.13 -1.12 -2.93
C MET A 259 -4.79 -1.89 -1.66
N GLU A 260 -5.59 -2.86 -1.25
CA GLU A 260 -5.34 -3.65 -0.04
C GLU A 260 -4.05 -4.48 -0.17
N GLN A 261 -3.77 -5.03 -1.36
CA GLN A 261 -2.48 -5.69 -1.63
C GLN A 261 -1.31 -4.70 -1.57
N HIS A 262 -1.50 -3.48 -2.08
CA HIS A 262 -0.51 -2.41 -1.99
C HIS A 262 -0.24 -2.01 -0.54
N HIS A 263 -1.28 -1.81 0.28
CA HIS A 263 -1.18 -1.47 1.71
C HIS A 263 -0.39 -2.54 2.49
N PHE A 264 -0.66 -3.82 2.23
CA PHE A 264 0.13 -4.91 2.81
C PHE A 264 1.60 -4.87 2.33
N SER A 265 1.84 -4.64 1.04
CA SER A 265 3.20 -4.52 0.50
C SER A 265 3.97 -3.35 1.10
N GLN A 266 3.33 -2.20 1.34
CA GLN A 266 3.91 -1.06 2.05
C GLN A 266 4.26 -1.43 3.49
N THR A 267 3.37 -2.15 4.18
CA THR A 267 3.59 -2.64 5.55
C THR A 267 4.86 -3.50 5.64
N VAL A 268 4.99 -4.49 4.75
CA VAL A 268 6.16 -5.37 4.68
C VAL A 268 7.44 -4.57 4.35
N SER A 269 7.35 -3.60 3.45
CA SER A 269 8.49 -2.75 3.09
C SER A 269 9.01 -1.95 4.28
N ILE A 270 8.12 -1.40 5.12
CA ILE A 270 8.51 -0.69 6.35
C ILE A 270 9.13 -1.67 7.36
N LEU A 271 8.56 -2.86 7.54
CA LEU A 271 9.12 -3.88 8.45
C LEU A 271 10.52 -4.36 8.04
N GLN A 272 10.86 -4.32 6.75
CA GLN A 272 12.18 -4.69 6.23
C GLN A 272 13.25 -3.61 6.41
N LEU A 273 12.87 -2.39 6.81
CA LEU A 273 13.84 -1.34 7.11
C LEU A 273 14.63 -1.65 8.39
N GLU A 274 15.89 -1.23 8.41
CA GLU A 274 16.76 -1.39 9.58
C GLU A 274 16.14 -0.70 10.81
N GLY A 275 16.06 -1.43 11.93
CA GLY A 275 15.46 -0.93 13.17
C GLY A 275 13.94 -0.80 13.17
N HIS A 276 13.22 -1.28 12.14
CA HIS A 276 11.74 -1.18 12.07
C HIS A 276 11.02 -2.52 12.22
N ASN A 277 11.74 -3.64 12.16
CA ASN A 277 11.13 -4.95 12.35
C ASN A 277 10.72 -5.17 13.81
N ILE A 278 9.50 -4.78 14.15
CA ILE A 278 8.90 -4.94 15.49
C ILE A 278 8.70 -6.41 15.88
N PHE A 279 8.79 -7.34 14.93
CA PHE A 279 8.63 -8.78 15.15
C PHE A 279 9.96 -9.54 15.19
N SER A 280 11.09 -8.85 15.33
CA SER A 280 12.43 -9.45 15.28
C SER A 280 12.69 -10.52 16.36
N ASN A 281 11.92 -10.51 17.44
CA ASN A 281 12.08 -11.45 18.57
C ASN A 281 11.19 -12.69 18.43
N LEU A 282 10.37 -12.76 17.38
CA LEU A 282 9.56 -13.95 17.08
C LEU A 282 10.44 -15.03 16.41
N SER A 283 10.09 -16.30 16.64
CA SER A 283 10.64 -17.38 15.82
C SER A 283 10.18 -17.26 14.36
N SER A 284 10.88 -17.92 13.43
CA SER A 284 10.52 -17.87 12.01
C SER A 284 9.07 -18.30 11.73
N SER A 285 8.56 -19.30 12.47
CA SER A 285 7.18 -19.79 12.34
C SER A 285 6.17 -18.76 12.85
N GLU A 286 6.44 -18.13 14.00
CA GLU A 286 5.58 -17.08 14.55
C GLU A 286 5.59 -15.81 13.68
N TYR A 287 6.74 -15.48 13.10
CA TYR A 287 6.91 -14.37 12.17
C TYR A 287 6.08 -14.58 10.89
N GLU A 288 6.10 -15.79 10.32
CA GLU A 288 5.26 -16.13 9.17
C GLU A 288 3.77 -16.05 9.53
N GLN A 289 3.38 -16.59 10.69
CA GLN A 289 1.99 -16.56 11.16
C GLN A 289 1.47 -15.14 11.38
N VAL A 290 2.25 -14.25 12.02
CA VAL A 290 1.81 -12.87 12.25
C VAL A 290 1.70 -12.09 10.95
N LEU A 291 2.62 -12.30 9.99
CA LEU A 291 2.51 -11.68 8.67
C LEU A 291 1.29 -12.17 7.90
N GLU A 292 0.95 -13.45 8.01
CA GLU A 292 -0.24 -14.00 7.38
C GLU A 292 -1.53 -13.45 8.01
N ILE A 293 -1.56 -13.25 9.33
CA ILE A 293 -2.67 -12.56 10.02
C ILE A 293 -2.80 -11.13 9.50
N ILE A 294 -1.70 -10.37 9.42
CA ILE A 294 -1.70 -9.00 8.92
C ILE A 294 -2.21 -8.96 7.48
N ARG A 295 -1.70 -9.86 6.62
CA ARG A 295 -2.10 -9.95 5.22
C ARG A 295 -3.60 -10.19 5.10
N LYS A 296 -4.13 -11.24 5.76
CA LYS A 296 -5.56 -11.56 5.70
C LYS A 296 -6.42 -10.44 6.23
N ALA A 297 -6.00 -9.79 7.32
CA ALA A 297 -6.71 -8.70 7.95
C ALA A 297 -6.80 -7.46 7.04
N ILE A 298 -5.70 -7.04 6.42
CA ILE A 298 -5.67 -5.92 5.48
C ILE A 298 -6.49 -6.25 4.22
N ILE A 299 -6.34 -7.44 3.63
CA ILE A 299 -7.13 -7.80 2.44
C ILE A 299 -8.64 -7.83 2.74
N ALA A 300 -9.04 -8.16 3.97
CA ALA A 300 -10.44 -8.21 4.36
C ALA A 300 -11.11 -6.83 4.54
N THR A 301 -10.36 -5.72 4.46
CA THR A 301 -10.96 -4.37 4.44
C THR A 301 -11.59 -4.04 3.09
N ASP A 302 -11.32 -4.82 2.03
CA ASP A 302 -12.05 -4.72 0.77
C ASP A 302 -13.52 -5.12 0.97
N LEU A 303 -14.40 -4.12 0.90
CA LEU A 303 -15.84 -4.30 1.13
C LEU A 303 -16.49 -5.26 0.12
N ALA A 304 -15.88 -5.51 -1.04
CA ALA A 304 -16.37 -6.52 -1.98
C ALA A 304 -16.33 -7.94 -1.38
N LEU A 305 -15.33 -8.24 -0.54
CA LEU A 305 -15.16 -9.53 0.12
C LEU A 305 -16.08 -9.69 1.34
N TYR A 306 -16.41 -8.58 2.00
CA TYR A 306 -17.23 -8.54 3.21
C TYR A 306 -18.60 -9.20 3.02
N PHE A 307 -19.33 -8.92 1.93
CA PHE A 307 -20.71 -9.41 1.76
C PHE A 307 -20.79 -10.94 1.75
N GLY A 308 -19.89 -11.60 1.01
CA GLY A 308 -19.79 -13.05 0.98
C GLY A 308 -19.38 -13.63 2.33
N ASN A 309 -18.43 -12.98 3.00
CA ASN A 309 -17.95 -13.41 4.32
C ASN A 309 -19.05 -13.32 5.40
N ARG A 310 -19.76 -12.18 5.49
CA ARG A 310 -20.82 -11.98 6.48
C ARG A 310 -21.92 -13.01 6.33
N LYS A 311 -22.40 -13.23 5.10
CA LYS A 311 -23.45 -14.22 4.83
C LYS A 311 -23.07 -15.60 5.37
N GLN A 312 -21.83 -16.03 5.12
CA GLN A 312 -21.33 -17.33 5.58
C GLN A 312 -21.17 -17.37 7.11
N LEU A 313 -20.75 -16.26 7.75
CA LEU A 313 -20.71 -16.17 9.21
C LEU A 313 -22.10 -16.24 9.85
N GLU A 314 -23.10 -15.60 9.26
CA GLU A 314 -24.49 -15.67 9.74
C GLU A 314 -25.03 -17.10 9.65
N GLU A 315 -24.80 -17.79 8.53
CA GLU A 315 -25.17 -19.20 8.36
C GLU A 315 -24.48 -20.08 9.42
N LEU A 316 -23.18 -19.91 9.64
CA LEU A 316 -22.40 -20.65 10.65
C LEU A 316 -22.88 -20.38 12.08
N HIS A 317 -23.25 -19.13 12.38
CA HIS A 317 -23.74 -18.75 13.70
C HIS A 317 -25.15 -19.29 13.95
N GLN A 318 -26.08 -19.09 13.01
CA GLN A 318 -27.48 -19.55 13.13
C GLN A 318 -27.61 -21.07 13.22
N SER A 319 -26.72 -21.80 12.53
CA SER A 319 -26.65 -23.27 12.60
C SER A 319 -25.94 -23.81 13.85
N GLY A 320 -25.33 -22.94 14.66
CA GLY A 320 -24.57 -23.35 15.85
C GLY A 320 -23.24 -24.05 15.56
N VAL A 321 -22.73 -23.99 14.33
CA VAL A 321 -21.50 -24.68 13.88
C VAL A 321 -20.27 -23.79 13.95
N LEU A 322 -20.43 -22.47 14.18
CA LEU A 322 -19.31 -21.54 14.34
C LEU A 322 -18.36 -22.00 15.45
N ASN A 323 -17.10 -22.21 15.07
CA ASN A 323 -16.06 -22.73 15.96
C ASN A 323 -14.77 -21.94 15.76
N LEU A 324 -14.38 -21.13 16.74
CA LEU A 324 -13.19 -20.28 16.68
C LEU A 324 -11.86 -21.04 16.71
N LYS A 325 -11.87 -22.35 17.01
CA LYS A 325 -10.69 -23.22 16.88
C LYS A 325 -10.47 -23.71 15.44
N ASN A 326 -11.46 -23.56 14.57
CA ASN A 326 -11.32 -23.83 13.14
C ASN A 326 -10.71 -22.60 12.46
N GLN A 327 -9.57 -22.77 11.79
CA GLN A 327 -8.84 -21.65 11.19
C GLN A 327 -9.67 -20.91 10.13
N ALA A 328 -10.46 -21.61 9.31
CA ALA A 328 -11.28 -20.96 8.30
C ALA A 328 -12.40 -20.13 8.94
N HIS A 329 -13.03 -20.61 10.02
CA HIS A 329 -14.01 -19.81 10.77
C HIS A 329 -13.32 -18.61 11.44
N ARG A 330 -12.12 -18.81 11.97
CA ARG A 330 -11.33 -17.78 12.64
C ARG A 330 -10.95 -16.64 11.69
N ASP A 331 -10.46 -16.98 10.50
CA ASP A 331 -10.11 -16.01 9.45
C ASP A 331 -11.32 -15.15 9.05
N ARG A 332 -12.51 -15.76 8.97
CA ARG A 332 -13.77 -15.05 8.66
C ARG A 332 -14.13 -14.05 9.75
N VAL A 333 -14.04 -14.47 11.01
CA VAL A 333 -14.32 -13.61 12.16
C VAL A 333 -13.32 -12.45 12.22
N ILE A 334 -12.04 -12.70 11.95
CA ILE A 334 -11.03 -11.64 11.79
C ILE A 334 -11.44 -10.66 10.69
N GLY A 335 -11.87 -11.17 9.53
CA GLY A 335 -12.35 -10.31 8.45
C GLY A 335 -13.54 -9.43 8.85
N LEU A 336 -14.53 -9.99 9.57
CA LEU A 336 -15.65 -9.20 10.10
C LEU A 336 -15.19 -8.15 11.11
N MET A 337 -14.26 -8.48 12.01
CA MET A 337 -13.71 -7.54 12.98
C MET A 337 -12.98 -6.39 12.28
N MET A 338 -12.18 -6.70 11.25
CA MET A 338 -11.48 -5.68 10.46
C MET A 338 -12.46 -4.73 9.77
N THR A 339 -13.48 -5.25 9.08
CA THR A 339 -14.52 -4.39 8.48
C THR A 339 -15.24 -3.56 9.54
N ALA A 340 -15.57 -4.13 10.71
CA ALA A 340 -16.22 -3.38 11.77
C ALA A 340 -15.34 -2.27 12.37
N CYS A 341 -14.03 -2.47 12.43
CA CYS A 341 -13.09 -1.44 12.87
C CYS A 341 -12.91 -0.35 11.82
N ASP A 342 -12.80 -0.72 10.55
CA ASP A 342 -12.69 0.22 9.44
C ASP A 342 -13.91 1.16 9.35
N LEU A 343 -15.10 0.59 9.58
CA LEU A 343 -16.34 1.36 9.61
C LEU A 343 -16.62 2.08 10.94
N CYS A 344 -15.70 2.09 11.90
CA CYS A 344 -15.98 2.54 13.28
C CYS A 344 -16.46 3.98 13.41
N SER A 345 -16.22 4.85 12.42
CA SER A 345 -16.72 6.22 12.36
C SER A 345 -18.24 6.32 12.50
N VAL A 346 -18.98 5.30 12.04
CA VAL A 346 -20.46 5.24 12.15
C VAL A 346 -20.98 4.96 13.55
N THR A 347 -20.07 4.59 14.48
CA THR A 347 -20.38 4.24 15.88
C THR A 347 -19.88 5.28 16.88
N LYS A 348 -19.20 6.33 16.41
CA LYS A 348 -18.77 7.46 17.25
C LYS A 348 -19.96 8.33 17.63
N LEU A 349 -19.73 9.28 18.53
CA LEU A 349 -20.76 10.25 18.91
C LEU A 349 -21.17 11.07 17.68
N TRP A 350 -22.45 11.42 17.60
CA TRP A 350 -23.05 12.09 16.44
C TRP A 350 -22.24 13.29 15.88
N PRO A 351 -21.70 14.23 16.69
CA PRO A 351 -20.89 15.32 16.16
C PRO A 351 -19.66 14.84 15.39
N VAL A 352 -19.00 13.80 15.90
CA VAL A 352 -17.82 13.19 15.26
C VAL A 352 -18.23 12.47 13.99
N THR A 353 -19.26 11.60 14.05
CA THR A 353 -19.79 10.88 12.89
C THR A 353 -20.19 11.82 11.75
N ARG A 354 -20.84 12.94 12.06
CA ARG A 354 -21.25 13.93 11.05
C ARG A 354 -20.06 14.62 10.40
N LEU A 355 -19.04 15.00 11.18
CA LEU A 355 -17.81 15.60 10.63
C LEU A 355 -17.07 14.59 9.75
N THR A 356 -16.90 13.36 10.22
CA THR A 356 -16.25 12.30 9.45
C THR A 356 -17.00 11.97 8.17
N ALA A 357 -18.34 11.99 8.18
CA ALA A 357 -19.12 11.83 6.95
C ALA A 357 -18.81 12.93 5.92
N ASN A 358 -18.62 14.18 6.36
CA ASN A 358 -18.21 15.26 5.44
C ASN A 358 -16.82 14.98 4.84
N ASP A 359 -15.86 14.49 5.63
CA ASP A 359 -14.52 14.13 5.15
C ASP A 359 -14.58 13.00 4.11
N ILE A 360 -15.40 11.96 4.36
CA ILE A 360 -15.64 10.85 3.42
C ILE A 360 -16.21 11.37 2.09
N TYR A 361 -17.25 12.20 2.13
CA TYR A 361 -17.85 12.75 0.90
C TYR A 361 -16.92 13.74 0.19
N ALA A 362 -16.11 14.51 0.92
CA ALA A 362 -15.10 15.37 0.31
C ALA A 362 -14.11 14.56 -0.53
N GLU A 363 -13.75 13.35 -0.08
CA GLU A 363 -12.92 12.43 -0.84
C GLU A 363 -13.64 11.85 -2.07
N PHE A 364 -14.88 11.36 -1.92
CA PHE A 364 -15.67 10.88 -3.06
C PHE A 364 -15.92 11.95 -4.12
N TRP A 365 -16.15 13.19 -3.70
CA TRP A 365 -16.31 14.31 -4.62
C TRP A 365 -15.02 14.67 -5.32
N ALA A 366 -13.86 14.57 -4.66
CA ALA A 366 -12.57 14.77 -5.32
C ALA A 366 -12.34 13.73 -6.43
N GLU A 367 -12.64 12.44 -6.18
CA GLU A 367 -12.62 11.40 -7.21
C GLU A 367 -13.60 11.70 -8.35
N GLY A 368 -14.85 12.06 -8.03
CA GLY A 368 -15.87 12.39 -9.01
C GLY A 368 -15.53 13.62 -9.86
N ASP A 369 -14.88 14.64 -9.28
CA ASP A 369 -14.41 15.83 -9.99
C ASP A 369 -13.32 15.46 -11.02
N GLU A 370 -12.40 14.55 -10.70
CA GLU A 370 -11.43 14.01 -11.67
C GLU A 370 -12.10 13.20 -12.79
N MET A 371 -13.14 12.41 -12.46
CA MET A 371 -13.94 11.71 -13.48
C MET A 371 -14.62 12.71 -14.43
N LYS A 372 -15.20 13.80 -13.91
CA LYS A 372 -15.84 14.84 -14.73
C LYS A 372 -14.84 15.50 -15.71
N LYS A 373 -13.59 15.75 -15.29
CA LYS A 373 -12.54 16.31 -16.16
C LYS A 373 -12.23 15.44 -17.39
N THR A 374 -12.40 14.12 -17.26
CA THR A 374 -12.19 13.16 -18.34
C THR A 374 -13.48 12.88 -19.15
N GLY A 375 -14.55 13.62 -18.88
CA GLY A 375 -15.84 13.49 -19.57
C GLY A 375 -16.71 12.34 -19.05
N ILE A 376 -16.34 11.71 -17.94
CA ILE A 376 -17.11 10.62 -17.32
C ILE A 376 -18.04 11.21 -16.26
N GLN A 377 -19.34 10.89 -16.35
CA GLN A 377 -20.30 11.28 -15.32
C GLN A 377 -20.16 10.38 -14.09
N PRO A 378 -19.91 10.96 -12.89
CA PRO A 378 -19.88 10.19 -11.64
C PRO A 378 -21.29 9.75 -11.21
N ASN A 379 -21.35 8.77 -10.30
CA ASN A 379 -22.61 8.41 -9.66
C ASN A 379 -23.02 9.49 -8.63
N SER A 380 -24.24 9.38 -8.08
CA SER A 380 -24.76 10.41 -7.15
C SER A 380 -23.88 10.63 -5.92
N MET A 381 -23.30 9.56 -5.38
CA MET A 381 -22.45 9.60 -4.18
C MET A 381 -21.14 10.37 -4.40
N MET A 382 -20.61 10.34 -5.62
CA MET A 382 -19.38 11.04 -6.03
C MET A 382 -19.66 12.40 -6.69
N ASP A 383 -20.92 12.80 -6.81
CA ASP A 383 -21.30 14.07 -7.43
C ASP A 383 -21.53 15.17 -6.38
N ARG A 384 -20.61 16.14 -6.30
CA ARG A 384 -20.73 17.28 -5.38
C ARG A 384 -21.98 18.13 -5.58
N ASP A 385 -22.55 18.11 -6.78
CA ASP A 385 -23.76 18.87 -7.11
C ASP A 385 -25.01 18.24 -6.48
N LYS A 386 -24.89 17.01 -5.98
CA LYS A 386 -25.96 16.23 -5.32
C LYS A 386 -25.74 16.09 -3.80
N LYS A 387 -25.05 17.05 -3.19
CA LYS A 387 -24.79 17.09 -1.74
C LYS A 387 -26.06 16.95 -0.88
N ASP A 388 -27.22 17.37 -1.38
CA ASP A 388 -28.48 17.30 -0.64
C ASP A 388 -28.99 15.85 -0.51
N GLU A 389 -28.48 14.91 -1.32
CA GLU A 389 -28.77 13.47 -1.24
C GLU A 389 -27.91 12.74 -0.19
N VAL A 390 -26.90 13.41 0.40
CA VAL A 390 -25.97 12.82 1.39
C VAL A 390 -26.69 12.14 2.56
N PRO A 391 -27.67 12.77 3.25
CA PRO A 391 -28.37 12.13 4.36
C PRO A 391 -29.05 10.82 3.96
N GLN A 392 -29.71 10.79 2.79
CA GLN A 392 -30.37 9.60 2.27
C GLN A 392 -29.37 8.50 1.89
N GLY A 393 -28.22 8.89 1.31
CA GLY A 393 -27.11 7.98 1.05
C GLY A 393 -26.55 7.34 2.32
N GLN A 394 -26.38 8.12 3.38
CA GLN A 394 -25.96 7.63 4.70
C GLN A 394 -26.98 6.65 5.28
N ILE A 395 -28.27 6.97 5.28
CA ILE A 395 -29.33 6.03 5.70
C ILE A 395 -29.25 4.70 4.94
N GLY A 396 -29.03 4.77 3.62
CA GLY A 396 -28.83 3.58 2.79
C GLY A 396 -27.62 2.75 3.23
N PHE A 397 -26.48 3.40 3.45
CA PHE A 397 -25.25 2.74 3.92
C PHE A 397 -25.42 2.07 5.29
N TYR A 398 -26.05 2.75 6.24
CA TYR A 398 -26.31 2.21 7.58
C TYR A 398 -27.16 0.94 7.52
N ASN A 399 -28.24 0.95 6.74
CA ASN A 399 -29.14 -0.18 6.61
C ASN A 399 -28.53 -1.36 5.84
N ALA A 400 -27.76 -1.08 4.78
CA ALA A 400 -27.21 -2.12 3.91
C ALA A 400 -25.90 -2.74 4.44
N VAL A 401 -25.09 -1.96 5.17
CA VAL A 401 -23.73 -2.36 5.55
C VAL A 401 -23.50 -2.26 7.06
N ALA A 402 -23.62 -1.07 7.66
CA ALA A 402 -23.16 -0.85 9.03
C ALA A 402 -23.96 -1.64 10.07
N ILE A 403 -25.30 -1.55 10.06
CA ILE A 403 -26.15 -2.26 11.02
C ILE A 403 -26.00 -3.79 10.88
N PRO A 404 -26.05 -4.39 9.67
CA PRO A 404 -25.77 -5.82 9.51
C PRO A 404 -24.40 -6.21 10.06
N CYS A 405 -23.35 -5.44 9.77
CA CYS A 405 -22.00 -5.69 10.28
C CYS A 405 -21.95 -5.76 11.81
N TYR A 406 -22.43 -4.71 12.50
CA TYR A 406 -22.40 -4.67 13.96
C TYR A 406 -23.42 -5.63 14.60
N THR A 407 -24.46 -6.04 13.88
CA THR A 407 -25.40 -7.07 14.35
C THR A 407 -24.70 -8.42 14.41
N THR A 408 -24.05 -8.85 13.32
CA THR A 408 -23.27 -10.09 13.31
C THR A 408 -22.13 -10.03 14.33
N LEU A 409 -21.44 -8.88 14.44
CA LEU A 409 -20.35 -8.71 15.41
C LEU A 409 -20.85 -8.86 16.85
N ALA A 410 -21.96 -8.22 17.22
CA ALA A 410 -22.53 -8.30 18.57
C ALA A 410 -23.09 -9.68 18.91
N GLN A 411 -23.52 -10.45 17.92
CA GLN A 411 -23.93 -11.84 18.11
C GLN A 411 -22.74 -12.76 18.42
N ILE A 412 -21.59 -12.52 17.78
CA ILE A 412 -20.36 -13.31 18.00
C ILE A 412 -19.61 -12.83 19.26
N PHE A 413 -19.56 -11.52 19.48
CA PHE A 413 -18.89 -10.86 20.60
C PHE A 413 -19.89 -9.95 21.35
N PRO A 414 -20.67 -10.50 22.31
CA PRO A 414 -21.67 -9.73 23.06
C PRO A 414 -21.18 -8.41 23.68
N PRO A 415 -19.92 -8.29 24.17
CA PRO A 415 -19.39 -7.01 24.68
C PRO A 415 -19.37 -5.87 23.65
N THR A 416 -19.44 -6.16 22.35
CA THR A 416 -19.50 -5.16 21.27
C THR A 416 -20.90 -4.57 21.05
N GLY A 417 -21.91 -5.00 21.82
CA GLY A 417 -23.27 -4.45 21.78
C GLY A 417 -23.39 -2.91 21.84
N PRO A 418 -22.53 -2.16 22.57
CA PRO A 418 -22.51 -0.70 22.51
C PRO A 418 -22.29 -0.13 21.09
N LEU A 419 -21.45 -0.77 20.26
CA LEU A 419 -21.20 -0.34 18.87
C LEU A 419 -22.47 -0.43 18.02
N LEU A 420 -23.23 -1.53 18.15
CA LEU A 420 -24.49 -1.70 17.46
C LEU A 420 -25.55 -0.68 17.91
N ARG A 421 -25.62 -0.37 19.21
CA ARG A 421 -26.52 0.67 19.73
C ARG A 421 -26.17 2.04 19.15
N ALA A 422 -24.90 2.43 19.23
CA ALA A 422 -24.44 3.71 18.68
C ALA A 422 -24.70 3.81 17.17
N CYS A 423 -24.52 2.73 16.42
CA CYS A 423 -24.85 2.67 15.00
C CYS A 423 -26.35 2.94 14.74
N ARG A 424 -27.25 2.35 15.53
CA ARG A 424 -28.70 2.60 15.44
C ARG A 424 -29.08 4.01 15.86
N ASP A 425 -28.44 4.53 16.90
CA ASP A 425 -28.67 5.90 17.37
C ASP A 425 -28.26 6.93 16.30
N ASN A 426 -27.13 6.72 15.63
CA ASN A 426 -26.68 7.57 14.52
C ASN A 426 -27.56 7.43 13.27
N LEU A 427 -28.09 6.24 12.97
CA LEU A 427 -29.12 6.09 11.92
C LEU A 427 -30.34 6.98 12.22
N ASN A 428 -30.84 6.95 13.46
CA ASN A 428 -31.95 7.80 13.88
C ASN A 428 -31.62 9.31 13.71
N GLN A 429 -30.37 9.72 13.96
CA GLN A 429 -29.96 11.12 13.73
C GLN A 429 -29.97 11.47 12.23
N TRP A 430 -29.49 10.59 11.35
CA TRP A 430 -29.58 10.81 9.90
C TRP A 430 -31.03 10.91 9.39
N GLU A 431 -31.93 10.10 9.95
CA GLU A 431 -33.37 10.19 9.64
C GLU A 431 -33.97 11.54 10.09
N LYS A 432 -33.57 12.05 11.27
CA LYS A 432 -33.95 13.40 11.74
C LYS A 432 -33.46 14.49 10.79
N VAL A 433 -32.20 14.41 10.35
CA VAL A 433 -31.63 15.34 9.37
C VAL A 433 -32.44 15.35 8.08
N THR A 434 -32.88 14.18 7.60
CA THR A 434 -33.69 14.07 6.38
C THR A 434 -35.09 14.70 6.55
N ARG A 435 -35.63 14.71 7.77
CA ARG A 435 -36.90 15.38 8.11
C ARG A 435 -36.76 16.88 8.39
N GLY A 436 -35.54 17.43 8.36
CA GLY A 436 -35.26 18.82 8.69
C GLY A 436 -35.33 19.15 10.19
N GLU A 437 -35.28 18.14 11.06
CA GLU A 437 -35.24 18.32 12.51
C GLU A 437 -33.82 18.69 12.99
N GLU A 438 -33.71 19.54 14.02
CA GLU A 438 -32.41 19.82 14.63
C GLU A 438 -31.84 18.55 15.29
N PRO A 439 -30.60 18.16 14.98
CA PRO A 439 -29.99 16.99 15.58
C PRO A 439 -29.84 17.18 17.09
N SER A 440 -29.95 16.09 17.85
CA SER A 440 -29.79 16.16 19.30
C SER A 440 -28.33 16.46 19.64
N ILE A 441 -28.03 17.67 20.13
CA ILE A 441 -26.70 18.02 20.65
C ILE A 441 -26.53 17.29 21.99
N TRP A 442 -25.91 16.12 21.97
CA TRP A 442 -25.43 15.48 23.19
C TRP A 442 -24.22 16.25 23.71
N ILE A 443 -24.46 17.25 24.57
CA ILE A 443 -23.44 17.80 25.46
C ILE A 443 -23.24 16.75 26.56
N SER A 444 -22.00 16.28 26.75
CA SER A 444 -21.65 15.40 27.87
C SER A 444 -21.97 16.10 29.19
N SER A 445 -23.16 15.87 29.75
CA SER A 445 -23.52 16.33 31.08
C SER A 445 -23.06 15.30 32.10
N GLN A 446 -21.80 15.39 32.50
CA GLN A 446 -21.43 15.08 33.89
C GLN A 446 -21.17 16.40 34.62
N SER A 447 -22.24 17.15 34.86
CA SER A 447 -22.30 18.11 35.96
C SER A 447 -23.22 17.52 37.04
N LEU A 448 -22.68 17.44 38.24
CA LEU A 448 -23.25 16.78 39.42
C LEU A 448 -24.72 17.14 39.70
N ALA A 449 -25.40 16.19 40.35
CA ALA A 449 -26.77 16.25 40.85
C ALA A 449 -27.09 17.53 41.64
N PRO A 450 -28.37 17.95 41.69
CA PRO A 450 -28.79 19.21 42.30
C PRO A 450 -28.70 19.12 43.83
N GLY A 451 -27.79 19.90 44.41
CA GLY A 451 -27.80 20.21 45.84
C GLY A 451 -28.88 21.23 46.17
N THR A 452 -29.75 20.87 47.11
CA THR A 452 -30.77 21.72 47.71
C THR A 452 -30.20 22.78 48.66
N SER A 453 -31.00 23.82 48.93
CA SER A 453 -30.86 24.90 49.94
C SER A 453 -29.91 26.05 49.57
N ASP A 454 -30.18 27.34 49.78
CA ASP A 454 -31.30 28.03 50.41
C ASP A 454 -31.38 29.46 49.84
N SER A 455 -32.59 30.01 49.83
CA SER A 455 -32.93 31.40 49.54
C SER A 455 -32.19 32.40 50.42
N LEU A 456 -31.74 33.53 49.86
CA LEU A 456 -31.83 34.87 50.47
C LEU A 456 -31.65 35.96 49.38
N PRO A 457 -32.40 37.08 49.42
CA PRO A 457 -32.40 38.10 48.37
C PRO A 457 -31.37 39.19 48.65
N VAL A 458 -30.58 39.58 47.64
CA VAL A 458 -29.72 40.76 47.72
C VAL A 458 -30.38 41.91 46.95
N LYS A 459 -30.63 42.98 47.71
CA LYS A 459 -31.13 44.28 47.25
C LYS A 459 -30.20 44.91 46.22
N ILE A 460 -30.83 45.54 45.24
CA ILE A 460 -30.24 46.58 44.39
C ILE A 460 -30.13 47.84 45.26
N ASP A 461 -28.98 48.51 45.25
CA ASP A 461 -28.88 49.97 45.27
C ASP A 461 -27.47 50.40 44.79
N ASP A 462 -27.51 51.37 43.87
CA ASP A 462 -26.49 52.24 43.23
C ASP A 462 -25.31 51.66 42.44
#